data_AF-A0A7V6GDF1-F1
#
_entry.id   AF-A0A7V6GDF1-F1
#
_cell.length_a   1.000
_cell.length_b   1.000
_cell.length_c   1.000
_cell.angle_alpha   90.00
_cell.angle_beta   90.00
_cell.angle_gamma   90.00
#
_symmetry.space_group_name_H-M   'P 1'
#
loop_
_entity.id
_entity.type
_entity.pdbx_description
1 polymer ?
#
loop_
_entity_poly.entity_id
_entity_poly.type
_entity_poly.pdbx_seq_one_letter_code
_entity_poly.pdbx_strand_id
1 'polypeptide(L)'
;MRRIGMNKLRRAAALRYDPEQDSAPLLVAAGTGFLGEQLEKKAREYQIPVVKDESLAEVLTGLDIGREIPPYLYQLVAEVIAFVMKTDSRYKTEKGS
;
A
#
# COMPACT_ATOMS: atom_id res chain seq x y z
N MET A 1 23.29 -21.54 -21.88
CA MET A 1 22.39 -21.47 -20.71
C MET A 1 21.72 -20.11 -20.67
N ARG A 2 20.39 -20.02 -20.90
CA ARG A 2 19.65 -18.78 -20.62
C ARG A 2 19.46 -18.72 -19.11
N ARG A 3 19.94 -17.64 -18.47
CA ARG A 3 19.45 -17.25 -17.14
C ARG A 3 17.94 -17.12 -17.27
N ILE A 4 17.18 -18.02 -16.65
CA ILE A 4 15.77 -17.76 -16.36
C ILE A 4 15.81 -16.59 -15.38
N GLY A 5 15.75 -15.36 -15.91
CA GLY A 5 15.50 -14.20 -15.07
C GLY A 5 14.19 -14.50 -14.38
N MET A 6 14.22 -14.67 -13.06
CA MET A 6 13.02 -14.77 -12.25
C MET A 6 12.25 -13.47 -12.47
N ASN A 7 11.32 -13.48 -13.42
CA ASN A 7 10.43 -12.35 -13.66
C ASN A 7 9.47 -12.32 -12.48
N LYS A 8 9.90 -11.71 -11.36
CA LYS A 8 9.09 -11.60 -10.16
C LYS A 8 7.85 -10.80 -10.54
N LEU A 9 6.70 -11.45 -10.41
CA LEU A 9 5.40 -10.82 -10.65
C LEU A 9 5.28 -9.57 -9.78
N ARG A 10 4.82 -8.47 -10.39
CA ARG A 10 4.57 -7.24 -9.64
C ARG A 10 3.49 -7.46 -8.60
N ARG A 11 3.76 -7.08 -7.36
CA ARG A 11 2.82 -7.13 -6.25
C ARG A 11 2.50 -5.72 -5.82
N ALA A 12 1.22 -5.45 -5.57
CA ALA A 12 0.76 -4.19 -5.04
C ALA A 12 -0.42 -4.42 -4.11
N ALA A 13 -0.48 -3.63 -3.05
CA ALA A 13 -1.58 -3.55 -2.11
C ALA A 13 -1.95 -2.07 -1.92
N ALA A 14 -3.25 -1.78 -1.81
CA ALA A 14 -3.78 -0.46 -1.57
C ALA A 14 -4.43 -0.43 -0.19
N LEU A 15 -4.05 0.56 0.61
CA LEU A 15 -4.52 0.73 1.98
C LEU A 15 -5.35 2.01 2.09
N ARG A 16 -6.38 1.98 2.93
CA ARG A 16 -7.13 3.16 3.37
C ARG A 16 -6.99 3.28 4.88
N TYR A 17 -6.83 4.49 5.38
CA TYR A 17 -6.87 4.75 6.81
C TYR A 17 -7.40 6.16 7.06
N ASP A 18 -8.51 6.25 7.78
CA ASP A 18 -9.01 7.48 8.38
C ASP A 18 -8.83 7.40 9.91
N PRO A 19 -7.94 8.21 10.52
CA PRO A 19 -7.69 8.15 11.96
C PRO A 19 -8.89 8.57 12.83
N GLU A 20 -9.94 9.19 12.26
CA GLU A 20 -11.15 9.56 13.01
C GLU A 20 -12.24 8.48 12.95
N GLN A 21 -12.18 7.57 11.97
CA GLN A 21 -13.23 6.59 11.72
C GLN A 21 -12.75 5.13 11.80
N ASP A 22 -11.53 4.86 11.37
CA ASP A 22 -10.98 3.51 11.27
C ASP A 22 -10.16 3.18 12.53
N SER A 23 -10.42 2.01 13.14
CA SER A 23 -9.62 1.51 14.26
C SER A 23 -8.26 0.95 13.80
N ALA A 24 -8.19 0.54 12.53
CA ALA A 24 -7.00 0.03 11.88
C ALA A 24 -7.05 0.30 10.37
N PRO A 25 -5.90 0.36 9.67
CA PRO A 25 -5.87 0.48 8.22
C PRO A 25 -6.63 -0.67 7.54
N LEU A 26 -7.38 -0.36 6.49
CA LEU A 26 -8.15 -1.31 5.70
C LEU A 26 -7.41 -1.67 4.41
N LEU A 27 -7.30 -2.96 4.10
CA LEU A 27 -6.82 -3.42 2.80
C LEU A 27 -7.95 -3.32 1.77
N VAL A 28 -7.90 -2.34 0.88
CA VAL A 28 -8.98 -2.08 -0.09
C VAL A 28 -8.76 -2.75 -1.45
N ALA A 29 -7.51 -3.06 -1.78
CA ALA A 29 -7.18 -3.85 -2.97
C ALA A 29 -5.83 -4.53 -2.82
N ALA A 30 -5.66 -5.67 -3.48
CA ALA A 30 -4.38 -6.37 -3.59
C ALA A 30 -4.31 -7.09 -4.94
N GLY A 31 -3.11 -7.22 -5.50
CA GLY A 31 -2.94 -7.86 -6.79
C GLY A 31 -1.51 -8.28 -7.09
N THR A 32 -1.39 -9.34 -7.90
CA THR A 32 -0.12 -9.86 -8.41
C THR A 32 -0.09 -9.85 -9.94
N GLY A 33 1.10 -9.75 -10.53
CA GLY A 33 1.27 -9.70 -11.98
C GLY A 33 0.54 -8.51 -12.58
N PHE A 34 -0.33 -8.77 -13.57
CA PHE A 34 -1.14 -7.74 -14.23
C PHE A 34 -1.95 -6.87 -13.26
N LEU A 35 -2.59 -7.46 -12.24
CA LEU A 35 -3.36 -6.69 -11.28
C LEU A 35 -2.46 -5.78 -10.43
N GLY A 36 -1.27 -6.25 -10.06
CA GLY A 36 -0.28 -5.44 -9.34
C GLY A 36 0.19 -4.25 -10.16
N GLU A 37 0.46 -4.45 -11.45
CA GLU A 37 0.82 -3.39 -12.40
C GLU A 37 -0.30 -2.36 -12.56
N GLN A 38 -1.55 -2.82 -12.66
CA GLN A 38 -2.71 -1.95 -12.82
C GLN A 38 -2.98 -1.11 -11.56
N LEU A 39 -2.78 -1.69 -10.36
CA LEU A 39 -2.86 -0.95 -9.10
C LEU A 39 -1.81 0.15 -9.03
N GLU A 40 -0.55 -0.15 -9.36
CA GLU A 40 0.52 0.86 -9.39
C GLU A 40 0.22 1.98 -10.41
N LYS A 41 -0.24 1.61 -11.60
CA LYS A 41 -0.64 2.56 -12.64
C LYS A 41 -1.77 3.47 -12.17
N LYS A 42 -2.82 2.92 -11.57
CA LYS A 42 -3.96 3.67 -11.06
C LYS A 42 -3.59 4.57 -9.89
N ALA A 43 -2.73 4.11 -8.98
CA ALA A 43 -2.20 4.95 -7.91
C ALA A 43 -1.50 6.19 -8.48
N ARG A 44 -0.65 6.04 -9.51
CA ARG A 44 0.01 7.16 -10.18
C ARG A 44 -0.98 8.11 -10.88
N GLU A 45 -1.99 7.56 -11.57
CA GLU A 45 -3.04 8.32 -12.25
C GLU A 45 -3.84 9.20 -11.27
N TYR A 46 -4.20 8.66 -10.12
CA TYR A 46 -4.94 9.37 -9.07
C TYR A 46 -4.03 10.10 -8.06
N GLN A 47 -2.73 10.16 -8.33
CA GLN A 47 -1.73 10.80 -7.46
C GLN A 47 -1.74 10.26 -6.01
N ILE A 48 -2.07 8.97 -5.85
CA ILE A 48 -1.96 8.25 -4.59
C ILE A 48 -0.47 7.93 -4.36
N PRO A 49 0.09 8.24 -3.18
CA PRO A 49 1.47 7.94 -2.85
C PRO A 49 1.78 6.44 -2.98
N VAL A 50 2.91 6.12 -3.61
CA VAL A 50 3.38 4.73 -3.80
C VAL A 50 4.67 4.52 -3.03
N VAL A 51 4.64 3.60 -2.06
CA VAL A 51 5.82 3.16 -1.32
C VAL A 51 6.27 1.81 -1.87
N LYS A 52 7.57 1.69 -2.16
CA LYS A 52 8.15 0.47 -2.71
C LYS A 52 8.79 -0.36 -1.59
N ASP A 53 8.09 -1.39 -1.15
CA ASP A 53 8.59 -2.41 -0.23
C ASP A 53 8.13 -3.79 -0.74
N GLU A 54 9.09 -4.62 -1.16
CA GLU A 54 8.79 -5.91 -1.76
C GLU A 54 8.28 -6.94 -0.74
N SER A 55 8.86 -6.94 0.46
CA SER A 55 8.51 -7.86 1.54
C SER A 55 7.12 -7.55 2.07
N LEU A 56 6.84 -6.28 2.34
CA LEU A 56 5.51 -5.86 2.79
C LEU A 56 4.45 -6.09 1.70
N ALA A 57 4.75 -5.80 0.43
CA ALA A 57 3.81 -6.09 -0.66
C ALA A 57 3.51 -7.60 -0.77
N GLU A 58 4.50 -8.47 -0.58
CA GLU A 58 4.28 -9.92 -0.54
C GLU A 58 3.36 -10.32 0.61
N VAL A 59 3.60 -9.81 1.83
CA VAL A 59 2.74 -10.07 2.99
C VAL A 59 1.31 -9.57 2.76
N LEU A 60 1.14 -8.30 2.35
CA LEU A 60 -0.17 -7.68 2.18
C LEU A 60 -0.99 -8.32 1.05
N THR A 61 -0.35 -8.79 -0.01
CA THR A 61 -1.06 -9.49 -1.09
C THR A 61 -1.57 -10.88 -0.70
N GLY A 62 -1.11 -11.44 0.42
CA GLY A 62 -1.62 -12.68 0.99
C GLY A 62 -2.81 -12.51 1.94
N LEU A 63 -3.26 -11.27 2.18
CA LEU A 63 -4.37 -10.98 3.10
C LEU A 63 -5.70 -10.81 2.36
N ASP A 64 -6.80 -10.94 3.10
CA ASP A 64 -8.15 -10.75 2.58
C ASP A 64 -8.45 -9.27 2.31
N ILE A 65 -8.91 -8.97 1.10
CA ILE A 65 -9.39 -7.64 0.72
C ILE A 65 -10.69 -7.33 1.47
N GLY A 66 -10.87 -6.07 1.85
CA GLY A 66 -12.02 -5.58 2.60
C GLY A 66 -11.93 -5.86 4.10
N ARG A 67 -10.76 -6.27 4.59
CA ARG A 67 -10.48 -6.51 6.01
C ARG A 67 -9.45 -5.52 6.53
N GLU A 68 -9.55 -5.25 7.83
CA GLU A 68 -8.53 -4.51 8.56
C GLU A 68 -7.21 -5.28 8.54
N ILE A 69 -6.11 -4.54 8.56
CA ILE A 69 -4.79 -5.12 8.70
C ILE A 69 -4.72 -5.89 10.04
N PRO A 70 -4.06 -7.06 10.07
CA PRO A 70 -3.85 -7.77 11.32
C PRO A 70 -2.95 -7.01 12.31
N PRO A 71 -3.17 -7.14 13.63
CA PRO A 71 -2.39 -6.40 14.63
C PRO A 71 -0.87 -6.56 14.53
N TYR A 72 -0.38 -7.75 14.14
CA TYR A 72 1.05 -8.01 14.00
C TYR A 72 1.72 -7.23 12.86
N LEU A 73 0.95 -6.56 11.99
CA LEU A 73 1.45 -5.70 10.92
C LEU A 73 1.23 -4.21 11.19
N TYR A 74 0.58 -3.83 12.30
CA TYR A 74 0.24 -2.43 12.57
C TYR A 74 1.44 -1.51 12.59
N GLN A 75 2.52 -1.91 13.27
CA GLN A 75 3.72 -1.07 13.33
C GLN A 75 4.29 -0.80 11.93
N LEU A 76 4.43 -1.85 11.13
CA LEU A 76 5.00 -1.74 9.78
C LEU A 76 4.13 -0.89 8.86
N VAL A 77 2.80 -1.05 8.92
CA VAL A 77 1.86 -0.24 8.13
C VAL A 77 1.81 1.21 8.62
N ALA A 78 1.86 1.44 9.94
CA ALA A 78 1.88 2.78 10.51
C ALA A 78 3.13 3.56 10.08
N GLU A 79 4.29 2.90 10.01
CA GLU A 79 5.52 3.50 9.51
C GLU A 79 5.38 3.96 8.04
N VAL A 80 4.73 3.16 7.20
CA VAL A 80 4.43 3.52 5.79
C VAL A 80 3.50 4.73 5.72
N ILE A 81 2.41 4.72 6.49
CA ILE A 81 1.45 5.84 6.53
C ILE A 81 2.14 7.12 7.00
N ALA A 82 2.92 7.04 8.09
CA ALA A 82 3.64 8.19 8.63
C ALA A 82 4.70 8.73 7.64
N PHE A 83 5.38 7.84 6.90
CA PHE A 83 6.30 8.23 5.84
C PHE A 83 5.57 9.02 4.73
N VAL A 84 4.42 8.52 4.29
CA VAL A 84 3.60 9.19 3.27
C VAL A 84 3.10 10.54 3.77
N MET A 85 2.58 10.64 4.99
CA MET A 85 2.10 11.91 5.57
C MET A 85 3.20 12.96 5.71
N LYS A 86 4.45 12.56 5.96
CA LYS A 86 5.60 13.48 6.05
C LYS A 86 6.05 13.98 4.68
N THR A 87 5.93 13.14 3.66
CA THR A 87 6.42 13.43 2.30
C THR A 87 5.35 14.09 1.44
N ASP A 88 4.07 13.87 1.73
CA ASP A 88 2.97 14.49 1.03
C ASP A 88 2.64 15.88 1.58
N SER A 89 2.81 16.89 0.72
CA SER A 89 2.50 18.28 1.05
C SER A 89 1.00 18.55 1.10
N ARG A 90 0.16 17.70 0.48
CA ARG A 90 -1.30 17.84 0.48
C ARG A 90 -1.91 17.51 1.83
N TYR A 91 -1.32 16.56 2.57
CA TYR A 91 -1.78 16.17 3.90
C TYR A 91 -1.66 17.32 4.92
N LYS A 92 -0.75 18.27 4.71
CA LYS A 92 -0.60 19.45 5.59
C LYS A 92 -1.76 20.46 5.47
N THR A 93 -2.50 20.46 4.38
CA THR A 93 -3.42 21.56 4.05
C THR A 93 -4.82 21.41 4.67
N GLU A 94 -5.19 20.22 5.16
CA GLU A 94 -6.58 19.95 5.60
C GLU A 94 -6.78 19.94 7.13
N LYS A 95 -5.73 19.78 7.94
CA LYS A 95 -5.83 19.82 9.43
C LYS A 95 -4.97 20.90 10.09
N GLY A 96 -4.57 21.92 9.32
CA GLY A 96 -3.70 23.01 9.77
C GLY A 96 -4.35 24.39 9.74
N SER A 97 -5.68 24.51 9.92
CA SER A 97 -6.39 25.78 10.08
C SER A 97 -7.27 25.78 11.33
#